data_AF-A0A966V6G3-F1
#
_entry.id   AF-A0A966V6G3-F1
#
_cell.length_a   1.000
_cell.length_b   1.000
_cell.length_c   1.000
_cell.angle_alpha   90.00
_cell.angle_beta   90.00
_cell.angle_gamma   90.00
#
_symmetry.space_group_name_H-M   'P 1'
#
loop_
_entity.id
_entity.type
_entity.pdbx_description
1 polymer ?
#
loop_
_entity_poly.entity_id
_entity_poly.type
_entity_poly.pdbx_seq_one_letter_code
_entity_poly.pdbx_strand_id
1 'polypeptide(L)'
;SMGLPFVSPNNALDYSANFLNMMFRIGDDHRVNPVLAKAMDLLFILHADHEQNCGTTAMRVVASSHADPYSAAAAASAALYGPLHGGANEAVVHMLTEIGSIDNVPAFIADVKAGKGRLMGFGHRVYKNYDPRAAIIKKAAYDVFEVTGKNPLLDIALKLEETALKDDYFVQRKLYPNVDFYSGLIYQALGFPVSPGRLVPITVTNGATSVSHFAFVPDPLPVTFRLSVDAWLAVAEAGRRLAALNAVVNERFPNPQLLMRPTIRREAVSTSAIEGTFAAIDEVMQSELDASLPRTTAVQEVINFVRATEHAYKRRHTLPISSRFACELHRILFAGTAGEDWQTGLIRKTQVFIASARGSGIRSAAYVPPPPGDALRSGLSHWEKWIHSDVKVHPLVKIAAAHYQFEAIHPFTDGNGRIGRLIAVLQLVDYELLSHPIINLSPYFETRSDQYRTLMSNISKRGNWNEWFIFFCNGLAHQALEAESRVRAAIIWRDAMLERLRKHRVKGVAIDVVQRLIEYPTVSVQTIA
;
A
#
# COMPACT_ATOMS: atom_id res chain seq x y z
N SER A 1 9.59 -15.27 4.20
CA SER A 1 10.86 -14.85 4.80
C SER A 1 10.74 -13.40 5.23
N MET A 2 10.98 -13.12 6.52
CA MET A 2 11.16 -11.78 7.08
C MET A 2 12.64 -11.35 7.08
N GLY A 3 13.48 -12.01 6.27
CA GLY A 3 14.92 -11.76 6.22
C GLY A 3 15.72 -12.26 7.44
N LEU A 4 15.06 -12.89 8.42
CA LEU A 4 15.70 -13.40 9.63
C LEU A 4 16.46 -14.72 9.37
N PRO A 5 17.54 -15.00 10.12
CA PRO A 5 18.23 -16.29 10.07
C PRO A 5 17.30 -17.45 10.44
N PHE A 6 17.57 -18.63 9.89
CA PHE A 6 16.86 -19.85 10.28
C PHE A 6 17.23 -20.23 11.72
N VAL A 7 16.20 -20.52 12.53
CA VAL A 7 16.36 -21.03 13.89
C VAL A 7 16.29 -22.55 13.85
N SER A 8 17.33 -23.22 14.32
CA SER A 8 17.33 -24.68 14.47
C SER A 8 16.32 -25.13 15.54
N PRO A 9 15.71 -26.32 15.40
CA PRO A 9 14.79 -26.84 16.39
C PRO A 9 15.50 -27.08 17.74
N ASN A 10 14.77 -26.87 18.84
CA ASN A 10 15.26 -27.11 20.19
C ASN A 10 14.70 -28.44 20.73
N ASN A 11 15.56 -29.42 20.97
CA ASN A 11 15.16 -30.76 21.44
C ASN A 11 14.46 -30.76 22.82
N ALA A 12 14.49 -29.66 23.57
CA ALA A 12 13.79 -29.52 24.84
C ALA A 12 12.32 -29.07 24.68
N LEU A 13 11.88 -28.68 23.48
CA LEU A 13 10.51 -28.23 23.20
C LEU A 13 9.71 -29.32 22.48
N ASP A 14 8.42 -29.42 22.79
CA ASP A 14 7.47 -30.23 22.00
C ASP A 14 7.27 -29.66 20.59
N TYR A 15 6.62 -30.41 19.70
CA TYR A 15 6.51 -30.06 18.28
C TYR A 15 5.93 -28.65 18.05
N SER A 16 4.82 -28.35 18.70
CA SER A 16 4.07 -27.10 18.51
C SER A 16 4.80 -25.90 19.13
N ALA A 17 5.41 -26.07 20.30
CA ALA A 17 6.29 -25.07 20.89
C ALA A 17 7.56 -24.86 20.05
N ASN A 18 8.13 -25.91 19.48
CA ASN A 18 9.31 -25.83 18.61
C ASN A 18 8.99 -25.05 17.34
N PHE A 19 7.84 -25.34 16.72
CA PHE A 19 7.37 -24.61 15.54
C PHE A 19 7.24 -23.11 15.83
N LEU A 20 6.54 -22.73 16.90
CA LEU A 20 6.41 -21.31 17.28
C LEU A 20 7.75 -20.67 17.63
N ASN A 21 8.64 -21.40 18.32
CA ASN A 21 10.00 -20.93 18.61
C ASN A 21 10.78 -20.65 17.32
N MET A 22 10.75 -21.56 16.35
CA MET A 22 11.44 -21.36 15.07
C MET A 22 10.85 -20.21 14.25
N MET A 23 9.56 -19.92 14.41
CA MET A 23 8.87 -18.83 13.73
C MET A 23 9.16 -17.44 14.34
N PHE A 24 9.25 -17.35 15.66
CA PHE A 24 9.18 -16.06 16.37
C PHE A 24 10.38 -15.74 17.29
N ARG A 25 11.36 -16.64 17.42
CA ARG A 25 12.55 -16.38 18.24
C ARG A 25 13.39 -15.25 17.64
N ILE A 26 13.54 -14.19 18.43
CA ILE A 26 14.48 -13.10 18.19
C ILE A 26 15.41 -13.06 19.40
N GLY A 27 16.70 -13.28 19.17
CA GLY A 27 17.70 -13.41 20.25
C GLY A 27 17.56 -14.70 21.05
N ASP A 28 18.22 -14.77 22.20
CA ASP A 28 18.36 -16.00 22.98
C ASP A 28 17.30 -16.20 24.07
N ASP A 29 16.61 -15.13 24.49
CA ASP A 29 15.68 -15.16 25.61
C ASP A 29 14.21 -15.42 25.22
N HIS A 30 13.94 -15.80 23.97
CA HIS A 30 12.57 -16.05 23.52
C HIS A 30 11.96 -17.28 24.23
N ARG A 31 10.79 -17.10 24.84
CA ARG A 31 10.02 -18.19 25.46
C ARG A 31 8.63 -18.26 24.85
N VAL A 32 8.28 -19.43 24.34
CA VAL A 32 6.93 -19.69 23.82
C VAL A 32 5.95 -19.81 24.97
N ASN A 33 4.85 -19.06 24.90
CA ASN A 33 3.79 -19.15 25.89
C ASN A 33 3.09 -20.53 25.78
N PRO A 34 2.96 -21.30 26.88
CA PRO A 34 2.32 -22.62 26.84
C PRO A 34 0.89 -22.64 26.30
N VAL A 35 0.12 -21.58 26.52
CA VAL A 35 -1.26 -21.44 25.99
C VAL A 35 -1.22 -21.35 24.47
N LEU A 36 -0.27 -20.59 23.92
CA LEU A 36 -0.11 -20.43 22.47
C LEU A 36 0.38 -21.73 21.82
N ALA A 37 1.33 -22.43 22.46
CA ALA A 37 1.78 -23.75 21.99
C ALA A 37 0.63 -24.76 21.96
N LYS A 38 -0.19 -24.81 23.01
CA LYS A 38 -1.37 -25.68 23.08
C LYS A 38 -2.43 -25.33 22.04
N ALA A 39 -2.66 -24.04 21.77
CA ALA A 39 -3.57 -23.60 20.73
C ALA A 39 -3.08 -24.02 19.34
N MET A 40 -1.77 -23.90 19.07
CA MET A 40 -1.16 -24.37 17.82
C MET A 40 -1.27 -25.89 17.66
N ASP A 41 -1.03 -26.65 18.73
CA ASP A 41 -1.20 -28.11 18.73
C ASP A 41 -2.63 -28.53 18.37
N LEU A 42 -3.60 -27.86 18.98
CA LEU A 42 -5.01 -28.07 18.70
C LEU A 42 -5.37 -27.75 17.25
N LEU A 43 -4.85 -26.65 16.70
CA LEU A 43 -5.03 -26.29 15.30
C LEU A 43 -4.48 -27.36 14.35
N PHE A 44 -3.29 -27.92 14.65
CA PHE A 44 -2.73 -29.03 13.87
C PHE A 44 -3.62 -30.28 13.94
N ILE A 45 -4.09 -30.67 15.13
CA ILE A 45 -4.95 -31.84 15.29
C ILE A 45 -6.28 -31.68 14.54
N LEU A 46 -6.92 -30.51 14.65
CA LEU A 46 -8.23 -30.26 14.03
C LEU A 46 -8.18 -30.19 12.49
N HIS A 47 -7.00 -30.00 11.91
CA HIS A 47 -6.77 -29.95 10.46
C HIS A 47 -5.90 -31.11 9.94
N ALA A 48 -5.58 -32.09 10.79
CA ALA A 48 -4.65 -33.18 10.44
C ALA A 48 -5.13 -34.02 9.26
N ASP A 49 -6.42 -34.31 9.20
CA ASP A 49 -7.05 -35.00 8.07
C ASP A 49 -8.50 -34.55 7.90
N HIS A 50 -8.99 -34.58 6.66
CA HIS A 50 -10.39 -34.36 6.34
C HIS A 50 -10.82 -35.21 5.14
N GLU A 51 -10.46 -36.48 5.20
CA GLU A 51 -10.77 -37.53 4.23
C GLU A 51 -10.39 -37.15 2.78
N GLN A 52 -11.20 -37.51 1.78
CA GLN A 52 -10.95 -37.23 0.38
C GLN A 52 -11.43 -35.83 0.00
N ASN A 53 -10.52 -34.86 0.09
CA ASN A 53 -10.71 -33.50 -0.43
C ASN A 53 -9.75 -33.23 -1.61
N CYS A 54 -9.75 -31.99 -2.12
CA CYS A 54 -8.95 -31.60 -3.29
C CYS A 54 -7.44 -31.86 -3.08
N GLY A 55 -6.89 -31.48 -1.92
CA GLY A 55 -5.49 -31.71 -1.56
C GLY A 55 -5.15 -33.19 -1.40
N THR A 56 -5.95 -33.93 -0.62
CA THR A 56 -5.75 -35.38 -0.43
C THR A 56 -5.82 -36.13 -1.76
N THR A 57 -6.75 -35.74 -2.64
CA THR A 57 -6.91 -36.36 -3.97
C THR A 57 -5.73 -36.02 -4.88
N ALA A 58 -5.27 -34.77 -4.90
CA ALA A 58 -4.08 -34.37 -5.65
C ALA A 58 -2.85 -35.18 -5.23
N MET A 59 -2.63 -35.36 -3.92
CA MET A 59 -1.56 -36.20 -3.39
C MET A 59 -1.66 -37.63 -3.92
N ARG A 60 -2.84 -38.25 -3.82
CA ARG A 60 -3.05 -39.65 -4.24
C ARG A 60 -2.88 -39.85 -5.74
N VAL A 61 -3.33 -38.90 -6.56
CA VAL A 61 -3.18 -38.95 -8.02
C VAL A 61 -1.70 -38.91 -8.41
N VAL A 62 -0.93 -37.98 -7.85
CA VAL A 62 0.52 -37.89 -8.13
C VAL A 62 1.26 -39.12 -7.59
N ALA A 63 0.93 -39.57 -6.39
CA ALA A 63 1.53 -40.78 -5.82
C ALA A 63 1.23 -42.05 -6.64
N SER A 64 0.09 -42.12 -7.35
CA SER A 64 -0.29 -43.28 -8.16
C SER A 64 0.66 -43.56 -9.34
N SER A 65 1.45 -42.56 -9.77
CA SER A 65 2.51 -42.75 -10.76
C SER A 65 3.83 -43.22 -10.15
N HIS A 66 3.83 -43.62 -8.87
CA HIS A 66 5.01 -43.95 -8.07
C HIS A 66 5.99 -42.76 -7.90
N ALA A 67 5.49 -41.53 -7.89
CA ALA A 67 6.27 -40.37 -7.46
C ALA A 67 6.62 -40.49 -5.97
N ASP A 68 7.73 -39.88 -5.55
CA ASP A 68 8.14 -39.88 -4.15
C ASP A 68 7.15 -39.11 -3.25
N PRO A 69 7.10 -39.39 -1.94
CA PRO A 69 6.15 -38.74 -1.03
C PRO A 69 6.28 -37.22 -0.94
N TYR A 70 7.47 -36.65 -1.15
CA TYR A 70 7.68 -35.21 -1.10
C TYR A 70 7.07 -34.53 -2.33
N SER A 71 7.25 -35.12 -3.52
CA SER A 71 6.59 -34.66 -4.74
C SER A 71 5.06 -34.72 -4.64
N ALA A 72 4.52 -35.79 -4.08
CA ALA A 72 3.08 -35.92 -3.83
C ALA A 72 2.58 -34.87 -2.81
N ALA A 73 3.32 -34.63 -1.73
CA ALA A 73 2.98 -33.61 -0.72
C ALA A 73 3.06 -32.18 -1.30
N ALA A 74 4.01 -31.90 -2.20
CA ALA A 74 4.09 -30.62 -2.91
C ALA A 74 2.84 -30.39 -3.78
N ALA A 75 2.34 -31.42 -4.47
CA ALA A 75 1.09 -31.34 -5.22
C ALA A 75 -0.13 -31.09 -4.32
N ALA A 76 -0.19 -31.76 -3.16
CA ALA A 76 -1.22 -31.51 -2.15
C ALA A 76 -1.20 -30.06 -1.65
N SER A 77 0.00 -29.55 -1.36
CA SER A 77 0.23 -28.18 -0.90
C SER A 77 -0.19 -27.15 -1.97
N ALA A 78 0.11 -27.41 -3.24
CA ALA A 78 -0.30 -26.57 -4.36
C ALA A 78 -1.83 -26.54 -4.52
N ALA A 79 -2.51 -27.67 -4.33
CA ALA A 79 -3.97 -27.74 -4.34
C ALA A 79 -4.59 -27.00 -3.13
N LEU A 80 -4.02 -27.16 -1.94
CA LEU A 80 -4.46 -26.48 -0.72
C LEU A 80 -4.28 -24.96 -0.79
N TYR A 81 -3.23 -24.49 -1.46
CA TYR A 81 -2.96 -23.06 -1.63
C TYR A 81 -4.06 -22.32 -2.41
N GLY A 82 -4.89 -23.04 -3.18
CA GLY A 82 -6.04 -22.44 -3.86
C GLY A 82 -7.09 -21.90 -2.86
N PRO A 83 -7.62 -20.67 -3.04
CA PRO A 83 -8.50 -20.02 -2.06
C PRO A 83 -9.83 -20.76 -1.84
N LEU A 84 -10.31 -21.52 -2.84
CA LEU A 84 -11.51 -22.36 -2.71
C LEU A 84 -11.28 -23.60 -1.85
N HIS A 85 -10.03 -23.95 -1.55
CA HIS A 85 -9.67 -25.08 -0.71
C HIS A 85 -9.11 -24.66 0.64
N GLY A 86 -8.04 -23.87 0.69
CA GLY A 86 -7.36 -23.46 1.93
C GLY A 86 -7.68 -22.04 2.42
N GLY A 87 -8.51 -21.28 1.70
CA GLY A 87 -8.73 -19.85 1.98
C GLY A 87 -9.81 -19.54 3.03
N ALA A 88 -10.41 -20.54 3.67
CA ALA A 88 -11.58 -20.33 4.54
C ALA A 88 -11.27 -19.46 5.77
N ASN A 89 -10.13 -19.67 6.43
CA ASN A 89 -9.76 -18.87 7.61
C ASN A 89 -9.54 -17.40 7.26
N GLU A 90 -8.84 -17.13 6.14
CA GLU A 90 -8.60 -15.78 5.64
C GLU A 90 -9.92 -15.09 5.26
N ALA A 91 -10.84 -15.80 4.59
CA ALA A 91 -12.15 -15.26 4.22
C ALA A 91 -12.99 -14.85 5.44
N VAL A 92 -12.89 -15.57 6.56
CA VAL A 92 -13.56 -15.19 7.81
C VAL A 92 -12.96 -13.90 8.39
N VAL A 93 -11.64 -13.80 8.45
CA VAL A 93 -10.97 -12.60 8.99
C VAL A 93 -11.32 -11.36 8.15
N HIS A 94 -11.33 -11.48 6.82
CA HIS A 94 -11.75 -10.37 5.94
C HIS A 94 -13.21 -10.01 6.14
N MET A 95 -14.11 -10.99 6.24
CA MET A 95 -15.53 -10.75 6.49
C MET A 95 -15.73 -9.96 7.78
N LEU A 96 -15.07 -10.36 8.88
CA LEU A 96 -15.16 -9.66 10.17
C LEU A 96 -14.56 -8.25 10.09
N THR A 97 -13.47 -8.07 9.34
CA THR A 97 -12.84 -6.76 9.11
C THR A 97 -13.74 -5.83 8.30
N GLU A 98 -14.43 -6.35 7.28
CA GLU A 98 -15.37 -5.59 6.45
C GLU A 98 -16.62 -5.15 7.23
N ILE A 99 -17.10 -5.99 8.15
CA ILE A 99 -18.16 -5.61 9.10
C ILE A 99 -17.69 -4.43 9.96
N GLY A 100 -16.44 -4.47 10.43
CA GLY A 100 -15.74 -3.36 11.08
C GLY A 100 -16.20 -3.00 12.50
N SER A 101 -17.49 -3.10 12.79
CA SER A 101 -18.06 -2.84 14.13
C SER A 101 -19.24 -3.77 14.46
N ILE A 102 -19.49 -3.97 15.76
CA ILE A 102 -20.58 -4.79 16.28
C ILE A 102 -21.94 -4.27 15.78
N ASP A 103 -22.09 -2.95 15.66
CA ASP A 103 -23.34 -2.28 15.25
C ASP A 103 -23.70 -2.57 13.77
N ASN A 104 -22.72 -2.97 12.96
CA ASN A 104 -22.93 -3.30 11.54
C ASN A 104 -23.38 -4.75 11.33
N VAL A 105 -23.34 -5.61 12.36
CA VAL A 105 -23.72 -7.04 12.24
C VAL A 105 -25.15 -7.24 11.73
N PRO A 106 -26.19 -6.53 12.23
CA PRO A 106 -27.56 -6.70 11.73
C PRO A 106 -27.70 -6.36 10.23
N ALA A 107 -27.03 -5.29 9.78
CA ALA A 107 -27.04 -4.88 8.38
C ALA A 107 -26.36 -5.94 7.48
N PHE A 108 -25.21 -6.46 7.92
CA PHE A 108 -24.51 -7.52 7.21
C PHE A 108 -25.35 -8.79 7.08
N ILE A 109 -26.02 -9.22 8.16
CA ILE A 109 -26.92 -10.38 8.14
C ILE A 109 -28.06 -10.18 7.13
N ALA A 110 -28.65 -8.99 7.08
CA ALA A 110 -29.70 -8.67 6.11
C ALA A 110 -29.18 -8.75 4.66
N ASP A 111 -27.98 -8.26 4.40
CA ASP A 111 -27.35 -8.33 3.07
C ASP A 111 -27.02 -9.78 2.64
N VAL A 112 -26.56 -10.63 3.57
CA VAL A 112 -26.38 -12.06 3.30
C VAL A 112 -27.72 -12.72 2.94
N LYS A 113 -28.80 -12.43 3.68
CA LYS A 113 -30.15 -12.95 3.39
C LYS A 113 -30.67 -12.47 2.04
N ALA A 114 -30.31 -11.25 1.63
CA ALA A 114 -30.61 -10.68 0.32
C ALA A 114 -29.70 -11.19 -0.82
N GLY A 115 -28.74 -12.09 -0.53
CA GLY A 115 -27.82 -12.66 -1.52
C GLY A 115 -26.70 -11.73 -1.98
N LYS A 116 -26.47 -10.61 -1.27
CA LYS A 116 -25.39 -9.65 -1.59
C LYS A 116 -24.03 -10.06 -1.03
N GLY A 117 -23.97 -11.15 -0.26
CA GLY A 117 -22.75 -11.66 0.35
C GLY A 117 -22.91 -13.10 0.82
N ARG A 118 -21.83 -13.66 1.37
CA ARG A 118 -21.82 -15.00 1.99
C ARG A 118 -21.34 -14.91 3.42
N LEU A 119 -21.97 -15.69 4.30
CA LEU A 119 -21.52 -15.85 5.68
C LEU A 119 -20.38 -16.89 5.71
N MET A 120 -19.14 -16.41 5.77
CA MET A 120 -17.94 -17.25 5.77
C MET A 120 -17.76 -17.95 7.12
N GLY A 121 -17.25 -19.18 7.11
CA GLY A 121 -17.09 -19.99 8.33
C GLY A 121 -18.39 -20.61 8.86
N PHE A 122 -19.48 -20.57 8.08
CA PHE A 122 -20.76 -21.18 8.42
C PHE A 122 -21.18 -22.25 7.42
N GLY A 123 -21.83 -23.28 7.94
CA GLY A 123 -22.23 -24.47 7.21
C GLY A 123 -21.06 -25.41 6.97
N HIS A 124 -21.39 -26.68 6.71
CA HIS A 124 -20.40 -27.70 6.40
C HIS A 124 -21.00 -28.72 5.43
N ARG A 125 -20.22 -29.16 4.44
CA ARG A 125 -20.70 -30.08 3.40
C ARG A 125 -20.98 -31.49 3.92
N VAL A 126 -20.22 -31.91 4.94
CA VAL A 126 -20.34 -33.21 5.64
C VAL A 126 -21.19 -33.12 6.91
N TYR A 127 -20.79 -32.31 7.91
CA TYR A 127 -21.58 -32.05 9.11
C TYR A 127 -22.85 -31.26 8.80
N LYS A 128 -24.00 -31.95 8.74
CA LYS A 128 -25.31 -31.32 8.53
C LYS A 128 -25.88 -30.63 9.79
N ASN A 129 -25.29 -30.88 10.96
CA ASN A 129 -25.65 -30.25 12.23
C ASN A 129 -24.49 -29.34 12.69
N TYR A 130 -24.27 -29.25 14.00
CA TYR A 130 -23.15 -28.50 14.57
C TYR A 130 -21.81 -29.25 14.38
N ASP A 131 -20.78 -28.54 13.92
CA ASP A 131 -19.42 -29.06 13.80
C ASP A 131 -18.79 -29.15 15.21
N PRO A 132 -18.48 -30.35 15.74
CA PRO A 132 -17.94 -30.48 17.09
C PRO A 132 -16.60 -29.75 17.26
N ARG A 133 -15.84 -29.57 16.17
CA ARG A 133 -14.57 -28.84 16.17
C ARG A 133 -14.78 -27.35 16.44
N ALA A 134 -15.92 -26.79 16.06
CA ALA A 134 -16.26 -25.38 16.26
C ALA A 134 -16.32 -25.02 17.76
N ALA A 135 -16.84 -25.91 18.61
CA ALA A 135 -16.87 -25.67 20.06
C ALA A 135 -15.46 -25.70 20.68
N ILE A 136 -14.63 -26.65 20.22
CA ILE A 136 -13.25 -26.81 20.70
C ILE A 136 -12.42 -25.58 20.33
N ILE A 137 -12.49 -25.15 19.06
CA ILE A 137 -11.74 -24.00 18.58
C ILE A 137 -12.22 -22.69 19.21
N LYS A 138 -13.53 -22.55 19.48
CA LYS A 138 -14.08 -21.38 20.18
C LYS A 138 -13.46 -21.23 21.56
N LYS A 139 -13.33 -22.33 22.32
CA LYS A 139 -12.66 -22.31 23.63
C LYS A 139 -11.20 -21.90 23.50
N ALA A 140 -10.47 -22.47 22.54
CA ALA A 140 -9.07 -22.12 22.31
C ALA A 140 -8.89 -20.63 21.95
N ALA A 141 -9.84 -20.04 21.21
CA ALA A 141 -9.82 -18.60 20.94
C ALA A 141 -9.89 -17.77 22.23
N TYR A 142 -10.78 -18.11 23.17
CA TYR A 142 -10.84 -17.44 24.48
C TYR A 142 -9.51 -17.55 25.22
N ASP A 143 -8.98 -18.76 25.37
CA ASP A 143 -7.71 -19.01 26.09
C ASP A 143 -6.56 -18.18 25.48
N VAL A 144 -6.50 -18.09 24.15
CA VAL A 144 -5.48 -17.28 23.43
C VAL A 144 -5.68 -15.79 23.68
N PHE A 145 -6.90 -15.26 23.56
CA PHE A 145 -7.14 -13.82 23.74
C PHE A 145 -6.99 -13.36 25.19
N GLU A 146 -7.12 -14.25 26.18
CA GLU A 146 -6.74 -13.95 27.57
C GLU A 146 -5.25 -13.61 27.70
N VAL A 147 -4.37 -14.27 26.95
CA VAL A 147 -2.91 -14.05 27.02
C VAL A 147 -2.39 -13.04 26.00
N THR A 148 -3.03 -12.89 24.84
CA THR A 148 -2.60 -11.94 23.79
C THR A 148 -3.27 -10.57 23.89
N GLY A 149 -4.31 -10.44 24.72
CA GLY A 149 -5.15 -9.25 24.81
C GLY A 149 -6.34 -9.28 23.84
N LYS A 150 -7.35 -8.46 24.12
CA LYS A 150 -8.63 -8.43 23.37
C LYS A 150 -8.44 -8.07 21.89
N ASN A 151 -9.19 -8.73 21.03
CA ASN A 151 -9.30 -8.41 19.61
C ASN A 151 -10.75 -7.99 19.29
N PRO A 152 -11.01 -6.77 18.78
CA PRO A 152 -12.35 -6.34 18.40
C PRO A 152 -13.06 -7.27 17.41
N LEU A 153 -12.31 -7.97 16.56
CA LEU A 153 -12.88 -8.95 15.63
C LEU A 153 -13.50 -10.15 16.35
N LEU A 154 -13.02 -10.51 17.55
CA LEU A 154 -13.65 -11.55 18.36
C LEU A 154 -15.03 -11.12 18.82
N ASP A 155 -15.20 -9.88 19.27
CA ASP A 155 -16.49 -9.37 19.73
C ASP A 155 -17.51 -9.32 18.56
N ILE A 156 -17.05 -8.92 17.37
CA ILE A 156 -17.84 -8.98 16.14
C ILE A 156 -18.20 -10.43 15.80
N ALA A 157 -17.25 -11.37 15.87
CA ALA A 157 -17.48 -12.78 15.57
C ALA A 157 -18.50 -13.41 16.53
N LEU A 158 -18.39 -13.11 17.83
CA LEU A 158 -19.35 -13.57 18.84
C LEU A 158 -20.74 -13.01 18.59
N LYS A 159 -20.84 -11.71 18.26
CA LYS A 159 -22.14 -11.10 17.94
C LYS A 159 -22.74 -11.68 16.66
N LEU A 160 -21.91 -11.91 15.65
CA LEU A 160 -22.33 -12.48 14.37
C LEU A 160 -22.83 -13.91 14.55
N GLU A 161 -22.11 -14.74 15.31
CA GLU A 161 -22.52 -16.09 15.68
C GLU A 161 -23.84 -16.08 16.45
N GLU A 162 -23.96 -15.26 17.51
CA GLU A 162 -25.18 -15.14 18.30
C GLU A 162 -26.39 -14.77 17.41
N THR A 163 -26.19 -13.78 16.53
CA THR A 163 -27.26 -13.26 15.66
C THR A 163 -27.67 -14.32 14.62
N ALA A 164 -26.70 -15.00 13.98
CA ALA A 164 -26.98 -16.04 13.00
C ALA A 164 -27.68 -17.26 13.63
N LEU A 165 -27.28 -17.69 14.83
CA LEU A 165 -27.88 -18.83 15.52
C LEU A 165 -29.31 -18.56 16.04
N LYS A 166 -29.71 -17.29 16.16
CA LYS A 166 -31.06 -16.87 16.56
C LYS A 166 -31.98 -16.54 15.38
N ASP A 167 -31.47 -16.48 14.15
CA ASP A 167 -32.25 -16.12 12.97
C ASP A 167 -32.73 -17.38 12.23
N ASP A 168 -34.06 -17.51 12.10
CA ASP A 168 -34.74 -18.64 11.46
C ASP A 168 -34.19 -18.98 10.07
N TYR A 169 -33.73 -17.98 9.30
CA TYR A 169 -33.17 -18.19 7.98
C TYR A 169 -31.96 -19.13 8.00
N PHE A 170 -31.05 -18.94 8.96
CA PHE A 170 -29.80 -19.69 9.07
C PHE A 170 -30.03 -21.04 9.77
N VAL A 171 -30.87 -21.06 10.81
CA VAL A 171 -31.23 -22.28 11.54
C VAL A 171 -31.90 -23.30 10.62
N GLN A 172 -32.91 -22.88 9.85
CA GLN A 172 -33.61 -23.76 8.90
C GLN A 172 -32.69 -24.28 7.80
N ARG A 173 -31.68 -23.50 7.41
CA ARG A 173 -30.65 -23.88 6.42
C ARG A 173 -29.48 -24.65 7.03
N LYS A 174 -29.50 -24.88 8.35
CA LYS A 174 -28.45 -25.57 9.11
C LYS A 174 -27.07 -24.94 8.93
N LEU A 175 -27.03 -23.62 8.86
CA LEU A 175 -25.80 -22.84 8.75
C LEU A 175 -25.26 -22.60 10.17
N TYR A 176 -24.45 -23.54 10.65
CA TYR A 176 -23.75 -23.46 11.95
C TYR A 176 -22.29 -23.08 11.75
N PRO A 177 -21.64 -22.42 12.73
CA PRO A 177 -20.21 -22.13 12.64
C PRO A 177 -19.41 -23.44 12.53
N ASN A 178 -18.36 -23.42 11.71
CA ASN A 178 -17.44 -24.55 11.52
C ASN A 178 -16.06 -24.25 12.12
N VAL A 179 -15.13 -25.19 12.00
CA VAL A 179 -13.75 -25.03 12.53
C VAL A 179 -13.04 -23.77 12.03
N ASP A 180 -13.35 -23.30 10.81
CA ASP A 180 -12.66 -22.18 10.19
C ASP A 180 -13.02 -20.83 10.81
N PHE A 181 -14.19 -20.73 11.46
CA PHE A 181 -14.75 -19.47 11.93
C PHE A 181 -13.88 -18.80 13.02
N TYR A 182 -13.29 -19.57 13.93
CA TYR A 182 -12.41 -19.03 14.96
C TYR A 182 -10.92 -19.26 14.67
N SER A 183 -10.57 -20.21 13.79
CA SER A 183 -9.17 -20.56 13.50
C SER A 183 -8.37 -19.36 12.96
N GLY A 184 -8.96 -18.57 12.06
CA GLY A 184 -8.30 -17.37 11.51
C GLY A 184 -7.95 -16.32 12.58
N LEU A 185 -8.84 -16.12 13.56
CA LEU A 185 -8.62 -15.20 14.68
C LEU A 185 -7.48 -15.68 15.58
N ILE A 186 -7.35 -17.00 15.80
CA ILE A 186 -6.26 -17.59 16.56
C ILE A 186 -4.93 -17.43 15.82
N TYR A 187 -4.88 -17.73 14.52
CA TYR A 187 -3.67 -17.52 13.72
C TYR A 187 -3.20 -16.05 13.76
N GLN A 188 -4.14 -15.11 13.65
CA GLN A 188 -3.83 -13.68 13.78
C GLN A 188 -3.27 -13.34 15.17
N ALA A 189 -3.88 -13.88 16.23
CA ALA A 189 -3.42 -13.67 17.62
C ALA A 189 -2.03 -14.28 17.89
N LEU A 190 -1.73 -15.42 17.26
CA LEU A 190 -0.41 -16.05 17.28
C LEU A 190 0.67 -15.25 16.52
N GLY A 191 0.28 -14.23 15.75
CA GLY A 191 1.20 -13.37 15.01
C GLY A 191 1.50 -13.85 13.59
N PHE A 192 0.72 -14.78 13.04
CA PHE A 192 0.85 -15.13 11.63
C PHE A 192 0.40 -13.96 10.75
N PRO A 193 1.18 -13.62 9.70
CA PRO A 193 0.84 -12.51 8.82
C PRO A 193 -0.42 -12.83 8.02
N VAL A 194 -1.32 -11.85 7.95
CA VAL A 194 -2.50 -11.88 7.07
C VAL A 194 -2.26 -10.86 5.96
N SER A 195 -2.62 -11.24 4.73
CA SER A 195 -2.63 -10.32 3.61
C SER A 195 -3.60 -9.15 3.92
N PRO A 196 -3.19 -7.87 3.77
CA PRO A 196 -4.06 -6.71 4.01
C PRO A 196 -4.99 -6.46 2.81
N GLY A 197 -5.66 -7.52 2.36
CA GLY A 197 -6.52 -7.55 1.19
C GLY A 197 -6.73 -8.97 0.68
N ARG A 198 -7.63 -9.11 -0.29
CA ARG A 198 -8.11 -10.40 -0.79
C ARG A 198 -8.01 -10.52 -2.30
N LEU A 199 -7.92 -11.74 -2.79
CA LEU A 199 -8.04 -12.03 -4.22
C LEU A 199 -9.52 -12.21 -4.60
N VAL A 200 -9.95 -11.49 -5.63
CA VAL A 200 -11.29 -11.63 -6.23
C VAL A 200 -11.16 -12.16 -7.65
N PRO A 201 -11.99 -13.13 -8.07
CA PRO A 201 -11.96 -13.62 -9.44
C PRO A 201 -12.42 -12.53 -10.40
N ILE A 202 -11.74 -12.42 -11.54
CA ILE A 202 -12.07 -11.50 -12.62
C ILE A 202 -12.04 -12.24 -13.96
N THR A 203 -12.78 -11.71 -14.91
CA THR A 203 -12.70 -12.11 -16.32
C THR A 203 -12.36 -10.88 -17.14
N VAL A 204 -11.27 -10.95 -17.88
CA VAL A 204 -10.84 -9.89 -18.79
C VAL A 204 -11.10 -10.34 -20.21
N THR A 205 -11.91 -9.58 -20.93
CA THR A 205 -12.23 -9.84 -22.34
C THR A 205 -11.45 -8.88 -23.23
N ASN A 206 -10.72 -9.43 -24.19
CA ASN A 206 -10.04 -8.69 -25.25
C ASN A 206 -10.50 -9.23 -26.61
N GLY A 207 -11.40 -8.50 -27.27
CA GLY A 207 -12.07 -8.96 -28.49
C GLY A 207 -12.81 -10.28 -28.27
N ALA A 208 -12.46 -11.31 -29.05
CA ALA A 208 -13.06 -12.65 -28.96
C ALA A 208 -12.49 -13.53 -27.83
N THR A 209 -11.43 -13.09 -27.15
CA THR A 209 -10.75 -13.89 -26.11
C THR A 209 -11.11 -13.42 -24.71
N SER A 210 -11.43 -14.36 -23.82
CA SER A 210 -11.66 -14.08 -22.40
C SER A 210 -10.65 -14.85 -21.54
N VAL A 211 -10.06 -14.16 -20.57
CA VAL A 211 -9.08 -14.72 -19.64
C VAL A 211 -9.62 -14.60 -18.22
N SER A 212 -9.81 -15.75 -17.56
CA SER A 212 -10.08 -15.79 -16.11
C SER A 212 -8.78 -15.58 -15.33
N HIS A 213 -8.83 -14.67 -14.36
CA HIS A 213 -7.69 -14.34 -13.50
C HIS A 213 -8.17 -13.87 -12.12
N PHE A 214 -7.26 -13.42 -11.26
CA PHE A 214 -7.58 -12.81 -9.96
C PHE A 214 -7.06 -11.37 -9.89
N ALA A 215 -7.83 -10.51 -9.25
CA ALA A 215 -7.43 -9.16 -8.86
C ALA A 215 -7.26 -9.08 -7.34
N PHE A 216 -6.30 -8.30 -6.88
CA PHE A 216 -6.13 -7.99 -5.47
C PHE A 216 -6.99 -6.79 -5.09
N VAL A 217 -7.80 -6.94 -4.04
CA VAL A 217 -8.59 -5.87 -3.43
C VAL A 217 -8.01 -5.58 -2.05
N PRO A 218 -7.31 -4.44 -1.86
CA PRO A 218 -6.75 -4.10 -0.56
C PRO A 218 -7.87 -3.82 0.45
N ASP A 219 -7.69 -4.31 1.68
CA ASP A 219 -8.57 -3.98 2.79
C ASP A 219 -8.40 -2.51 3.21
N PRO A 220 -9.36 -1.89 3.91
CA PRO A 220 -9.17 -0.55 4.47
C PRO A 220 -7.89 -0.47 5.33
N LEU A 221 -7.20 0.68 5.25
CA LEU A 221 -6.00 0.90 6.06
C LEU A 221 -6.29 0.76 7.55
N PRO A 222 -5.39 0.13 8.33
CA PRO A 222 -5.62 -0.10 9.75
C PRO A 222 -5.57 1.22 10.53
N VAL A 223 -6.24 1.24 11.68
CA VAL A 223 -6.23 2.40 12.59
C VAL A 223 -5.00 2.43 13.51
N THR A 224 -4.23 1.34 13.55
CA THR A 224 -3.01 1.20 14.35
C THR A 224 -1.97 0.38 13.61
N PHE A 225 -0.69 0.73 13.74
CA PHE A 225 0.43 -0.05 13.21
C PHE A 225 1.33 -0.54 14.35
N ARG A 226 1.74 -1.81 14.29
CA ARG A 226 2.78 -2.36 15.19
C ARG A 226 4.15 -2.18 14.55
N LEU A 227 4.85 -1.12 14.98
CA LEU A 227 6.15 -0.75 14.45
C LEU A 227 7.30 -1.33 15.28
N SER A 228 8.34 -1.80 14.62
CA SER A 228 9.62 -2.17 15.23
C SER A 228 10.37 -0.93 15.71
N VAL A 229 11.38 -1.14 16.55
CA VAL A 229 12.29 -0.07 16.99
C VAL A 229 12.95 0.61 15.79
N ASP A 230 13.45 -0.17 14.82
CA ASP A 230 14.09 0.37 13.62
C ASP A 230 13.14 1.21 12.77
N ALA A 231 11.87 0.81 12.65
CA ALA A 231 10.86 1.61 11.98
C ALA A 231 10.61 2.93 12.70
N TRP A 232 10.55 2.93 14.04
CA TRP A 232 10.45 4.16 14.81
C TRP A 232 11.68 5.06 14.68
N LEU A 233 12.89 4.48 14.66
CA LEU A 233 14.13 5.24 14.44
C LEU A 233 14.15 5.91 13.05
N ALA A 234 13.72 5.20 12.01
CA ALA A 234 13.61 5.75 10.67
C ALA A 234 12.57 6.89 10.59
N VAL A 235 11.41 6.72 11.24
CA VAL A 235 10.37 7.76 11.33
C VAL A 235 10.90 9.01 12.06
N ALA A 236 11.59 8.83 13.19
CA ALA A 236 12.16 9.92 13.97
C ALA A 236 13.24 10.69 13.19
N GLU A 237 14.13 9.97 12.50
CA GLU A 237 15.18 10.60 11.67
C GLU A 237 14.57 11.37 10.50
N ALA A 238 13.57 10.81 9.81
CA ALA A 238 12.87 11.51 8.73
C ALA A 238 12.20 12.79 9.22
N GLY A 239 11.50 12.75 10.35
CA GLY A 239 10.89 13.94 10.95
C GLY A 239 11.92 15.01 11.30
N ARG A 240 13.05 14.62 11.90
CA ARG A 240 14.15 15.53 12.23
C ARG A 240 14.74 16.21 11.00
N ARG A 241 14.96 15.46 9.91
CA ARG A 241 15.52 16.01 8.66
C ARG A 241 14.55 16.94 7.94
N LEU A 242 13.26 16.59 7.91
CA LEU A 242 12.22 17.46 7.36
C LEU A 242 12.12 18.77 8.14
N ALA A 243 12.16 18.71 9.48
CA ALA A 243 12.16 19.90 10.31
C ALA A 243 13.38 20.80 10.06
N ALA A 244 14.58 20.21 9.91
CA ALA A 244 15.79 20.95 9.58
C ALA A 244 15.70 21.65 8.21
N LEU A 245 15.22 20.93 7.19
CA LEU A 245 14.97 21.51 5.86
C LEU A 245 13.96 22.67 5.95
N ASN A 246 12.83 22.45 6.62
CA ASN A 246 11.76 23.44 6.77
C ASN A 246 12.27 24.72 7.44
N ALA A 247 13.06 24.58 8.52
CA ALA A 247 13.64 25.71 9.24
C ALA A 247 14.58 26.52 8.33
N VAL A 248 15.52 25.88 7.63
CA VAL A 248 16.46 26.56 6.74
C VAL A 248 15.74 27.36 5.66
N VAL A 249 14.69 26.78 5.08
CA VAL A 249 13.93 27.43 4.01
C VAL A 249 13.17 28.64 4.53
N ASN A 250 12.46 28.52 5.66
CA ASN A 250 11.64 29.59 6.19
C ASN A 250 12.47 30.73 6.82
N GLU A 251 13.66 30.44 7.39
CA GLU A 251 14.49 31.46 8.05
C GLU A 251 15.42 32.20 7.09
N ARG A 252 15.94 31.53 6.05
CA ARG A 252 17.07 32.05 5.25
C ARG A 252 16.67 32.43 3.83
N PHE A 253 15.44 32.13 3.43
CA PHE A 253 14.95 32.35 2.08
C PHE A 253 13.71 33.27 2.08
N PRO A 254 13.84 34.55 1.66
CA PRO A 254 12.74 35.53 1.74
C PRO A 254 11.49 35.14 0.94
N ASN A 255 11.66 34.37 -0.13
CA ASN A 255 10.56 33.85 -0.92
C ASN A 255 10.78 32.35 -1.20
N PRO A 256 10.35 31.46 -0.29
CA PRO A 256 10.50 30.01 -0.44
C PRO A 256 9.89 29.43 -1.72
N GLN A 257 8.92 30.12 -2.32
CA GLN A 257 8.29 29.69 -3.58
C GLN A 257 9.28 29.65 -4.74
N LEU A 258 10.36 30.45 -4.69
CA LEU A 258 11.43 30.41 -5.69
C LEU A 258 12.16 29.06 -5.69
N LEU A 259 12.15 28.32 -4.58
CA LEU A 259 12.75 26.98 -4.49
C LEU A 259 11.81 25.88 -4.99
N MET A 260 10.49 26.15 -5.06
CA MET A 260 9.52 25.14 -5.48
C MET A 260 9.74 24.72 -6.93
N ARG A 261 9.81 25.68 -7.85
CA ARG A 261 9.94 25.38 -9.28
C ARG A 261 11.15 24.51 -9.66
N PRO A 262 12.40 24.82 -9.25
CA PRO A 262 13.54 23.93 -9.53
C PRO A 262 13.37 22.55 -8.88
N THR A 263 12.76 22.49 -7.69
CA THR A 263 12.44 21.23 -7.02
C THR A 263 11.43 20.41 -7.82
N ILE A 264 10.32 21.02 -8.23
CA ILE A 264 9.24 20.37 -8.99
C ILE A 264 9.79 19.82 -10.31
N ARG A 265 10.67 20.55 -11.02
CA ARG A 265 11.30 20.06 -12.26
C ARG A 265 12.16 18.83 -12.03
N ARG A 266 12.98 18.85 -10.97
CA ARG A 266 13.79 17.68 -10.60
C ARG A 266 12.90 16.47 -10.27
N GLU A 267 11.79 16.69 -9.57
CA GLU A 267 10.80 15.63 -9.33
C GLU A 267 10.21 15.13 -10.64
N ALA A 268 9.80 16.05 -11.52
CA ALA A 268 9.15 15.75 -12.79
C ALA A 268 10.01 14.88 -13.71
N VAL A 269 11.33 15.11 -13.74
CA VAL A 269 12.28 14.29 -14.50
C VAL A 269 12.41 12.89 -13.87
N SER A 270 12.75 12.79 -12.58
CA SER A 270 12.96 11.49 -11.92
C SER A 270 11.67 10.65 -11.82
N THR A 271 10.52 11.28 -11.56
CA THR A 271 9.24 10.58 -11.45
C THR A 271 8.80 10.00 -12.79
N SER A 272 9.13 10.67 -13.89
CA SER A 272 8.84 10.18 -15.25
C SER A 272 9.80 9.06 -15.64
N ALA A 273 11.07 9.14 -15.23
CA ALA A 273 12.08 8.12 -15.47
C ALA A 273 11.72 6.77 -14.80
N ILE A 274 11.11 6.80 -13.61
CA ILE A 274 10.57 5.59 -12.95
C ILE A 274 9.55 4.86 -13.83
N GLU A 275 8.75 5.61 -14.59
CA GLU A 275 7.74 5.08 -15.51
C GLU A 275 8.30 4.82 -16.93
N GLY A 276 9.61 5.01 -17.14
CA GLY A 276 10.30 4.76 -18.41
C GLY A 276 10.33 5.95 -19.38
N THR A 277 9.89 7.13 -18.95
CA THR A 277 9.94 8.38 -19.74
C THR A 277 11.18 9.18 -19.36
N PHE A 278 12.12 9.33 -20.29
CA PHE A 278 13.38 10.07 -20.08
C PHE A 278 13.39 11.36 -20.91
N ALA A 279 13.60 12.49 -20.25
CA ALA A 279 13.79 13.80 -20.88
C ALA A 279 14.99 14.51 -20.24
N ALA A 280 15.80 15.18 -21.05
CA ALA A 280 16.91 15.97 -20.54
C ALA A 280 16.40 17.28 -19.94
N ILE A 281 16.98 17.70 -18.80
CA ILE A 281 16.46 18.85 -18.04
C ILE A 281 16.62 20.18 -18.78
N ASP A 282 17.65 20.31 -19.61
CA ASP A 282 17.90 21.44 -20.48
C ASP A 282 16.85 21.56 -21.59
N GLU A 283 16.44 20.44 -22.21
CA GLU A 283 15.33 20.43 -23.18
C GLU A 283 14.00 20.88 -22.54
N VAL A 284 13.73 20.41 -21.31
CA VAL A 284 12.54 20.82 -20.54
C VAL A 284 12.58 22.33 -20.28
N MET A 285 13.72 22.85 -19.81
CA MET A 285 13.88 24.29 -19.53
C MET A 285 13.79 25.17 -20.77
N GLN A 286 14.35 24.73 -21.91
CA GLN A 286 14.25 25.45 -23.18
C GLN A 286 12.81 25.52 -23.68
N SER A 287 12.08 24.41 -23.58
CA SER A 287 10.70 24.34 -24.06
C SER A 287 9.69 25.09 -23.19
N GLU A 288 10.03 25.37 -21.93
CA GLU A 288 9.26 26.26 -21.06
C GLU A 288 9.51 27.74 -21.38
N LEU A 289 10.71 28.11 -21.87
CA LEU A 289 11.03 29.48 -22.29
C LEU A 289 10.38 29.85 -23.62
N ASP A 290 10.37 28.92 -24.56
CA ASP A 290 9.76 29.09 -25.87
C ASP A 290 8.77 27.98 -26.16
N ALA A 291 7.49 28.30 -25.94
CA ALA A 291 6.37 27.39 -26.18
C ALA A 291 6.16 27.07 -27.68
N SER A 292 6.83 27.78 -28.59
CA SER A 292 6.76 27.50 -30.03
C SER A 292 7.70 26.37 -30.48
N LEU A 293 8.69 26.01 -29.64
CA LEU A 293 9.60 24.91 -29.95
C LEU A 293 8.86 23.57 -29.95
N PRO A 294 9.13 22.67 -30.93
CA PRO A 294 8.57 21.32 -30.93
C PRO A 294 8.94 20.58 -29.65
N ARG A 295 7.94 19.98 -29.00
CA ARG A 295 8.15 19.14 -27.81
C ARG A 295 8.17 17.67 -28.20
N THR A 296 9.15 16.95 -27.69
CA THR A 296 9.06 15.48 -27.66
C THR A 296 7.96 15.07 -26.68
N THR A 297 7.42 13.86 -26.86
CA THR A 297 6.42 13.31 -25.93
C THR A 297 6.93 13.30 -24.49
N ALA A 298 8.21 12.95 -24.29
CA ALA A 298 8.83 12.92 -22.98
C ALA A 298 8.91 14.31 -22.33
N VAL A 299 9.30 15.34 -23.09
CA VAL A 299 9.32 16.72 -22.60
C VAL A 299 7.90 17.21 -22.26
N GLN A 300 6.91 16.88 -23.08
CA GLN A 300 5.51 17.24 -22.81
C GLN A 300 4.98 16.59 -21.53
N GLU A 301 5.29 15.32 -21.26
CA GLU A 301 4.93 14.63 -20.02
C GLU A 301 5.57 15.28 -18.77
N VAL A 302 6.85 15.64 -18.84
CA VAL A 302 7.54 16.32 -17.74
C VAL A 302 6.90 17.70 -17.47
N ILE A 303 6.64 18.48 -18.52
CA ILE A 303 5.96 19.78 -18.40
C ILE A 303 4.56 19.62 -17.80
N ASN A 304 3.82 18.60 -18.20
CA ASN A 304 2.50 18.31 -17.64
C ASN A 304 2.58 17.97 -16.15
N PHE A 305 3.60 17.24 -15.70
CA PHE A 305 3.81 16.99 -14.27
C PHE A 305 4.11 18.29 -13.49
N VAL A 306 4.94 19.19 -14.05
CA VAL A 306 5.20 20.51 -13.46
C VAL A 306 3.88 21.29 -13.31
N ARG A 307 3.09 21.38 -14.38
CA ARG A 307 1.77 22.04 -14.38
C ARG A 307 0.80 21.42 -13.38
N ALA A 308 0.74 20.09 -13.32
CA ALA A 308 -0.11 19.37 -12.37
C ALA A 308 0.30 19.69 -10.93
N THR A 309 1.60 19.76 -10.64
CA THR A 309 2.11 20.08 -9.30
C THR A 309 1.81 21.52 -8.89
N GLU A 310 2.02 22.49 -9.79
CA GLU A 310 1.69 23.90 -9.53
C GLU A 310 0.16 24.09 -9.34
N HIS A 311 -0.65 23.42 -10.16
CA HIS A 311 -2.11 23.39 -10.00
C HIS A 311 -2.50 22.78 -8.66
N ALA A 312 -1.96 21.61 -8.32
CA ALA A 312 -2.26 20.88 -7.09
C ALA A 312 -1.98 21.74 -5.85
N TYR A 313 -0.82 22.38 -5.81
CA TYR A 313 -0.39 23.22 -4.68
C TYR A 313 -1.36 24.38 -4.42
N LYS A 314 -1.87 25.04 -5.47
CA LYS A 314 -2.89 26.09 -5.37
C LYS A 314 -4.27 25.52 -5.03
N ARG A 315 -4.64 24.43 -5.72
CA ARG A 315 -5.97 23.83 -5.66
C ARG A 315 -6.30 23.25 -4.28
N ARG A 316 -5.29 22.77 -3.54
CA ARG A 316 -5.49 22.15 -2.22
C ARG A 316 -6.20 23.05 -1.19
N HIS A 317 -6.07 24.38 -1.34
CA HIS A 317 -6.76 25.35 -0.49
C HIS A 317 -8.29 25.37 -0.65
N THR A 318 -8.80 24.84 -1.77
CA THR A 318 -10.23 24.87 -2.12
C THR A 318 -10.82 23.48 -2.39
N LEU A 319 -9.95 22.47 -2.54
CA LEU A 319 -10.33 21.09 -2.70
C LEU A 319 -9.32 20.21 -1.96
N PRO A 320 -9.71 19.56 -0.85
CA PRO A 320 -8.81 18.64 -0.15
C PRO A 320 -8.43 17.46 -1.05
N ILE A 321 -7.29 16.84 -0.74
CA ILE A 321 -6.81 15.62 -1.39
C ILE A 321 -7.94 14.59 -1.36
N SER A 322 -8.38 14.15 -2.54
CA SER A 322 -9.55 13.30 -2.72
C SER A 322 -9.44 12.56 -4.05
N SER A 323 -10.30 11.58 -4.27
CA SER A 323 -10.47 10.94 -5.58
C SER A 323 -10.74 11.96 -6.69
N ARG A 324 -11.56 12.99 -6.41
CA ARG A 324 -11.83 14.10 -7.34
C ARG A 324 -10.58 14.93 -7.61
N PHE A 325 -9.80 15.26 -6.58
CA PHE A 325 -8.53 15.98 -6.73
C PHE A 325 -7.56 15.19 -7.61
N ALA A 326 -7.40 13.88 -7.35
CA ALA A 326 -6.55 13.00 -8.16
C ALA A 326 -7.00 12.96 -9.63
N CYS A 327 -8.31 12.93 -9.91
CA CYS A 327 -8.85 13.04 -11.26
C CYS A 327 -8.52 14.38 -11.95
N GLU A 328 -8.56 15.51 -11.24
CA GLU A 328 -8.13 16.81 -11.78
C GLU A 328 -6.63 16.75 -12.17
N LEU A 329 -5.79 16.17 -11.32
CA LEU A 329 -4.35 16.04 -11.61
C LEU A 329 -4.06 15.09 -12.77
N HIS A 330 -4.75 13.96 -12.83
CA HIS A 330 -4.63 13.01 -13.92
C HIS A 330 -4.95 13.64 -15.28
N ARG A 331 -5.98 14.51 -15.33
CA ARG A 331 -6.32 15.23 -16.57
C ARG A 331 -5.16 16.11 -17.05
N ILE A 332 -4.53 16.84 -16.13
CA ILE A 332 -3.41 17.72 -16.46
C ILE A 332 -2.18 16.91 -16.89
N LEU A 333 -1.93 15.78 -16.22
CA LEU A 333 -0.76 14.94 -16.49
C LEU A 333 -0.72 14.39 -17.92
N PHE A 334 -1.88 14.01 -18.46
CA PHE A 334 -1.98 13.40 -19.79
C PHE A 334 -2.40 14.34 -20.91
N ALA A 335 -2.74 15.61 -20.62
CA ALA A 335 -3.19 16.55 -21.65
C ALA A 335 -2.17 16.68 -22.81
N GLY A 336 -2.60 16.35 -24.02
CA GLY A 336 -1.79 16.42 -25.24
C GLY A 336 -0.69 15.36 -25.33
N THR A 337 -0.76 14.27 -24.55
CA THR A 337 0.18 13.14 -24.65
C THR A 337 -0.45 11.95 -25.38
N ALA A 338 0.37 11.01 -25.83
CA ALA A 338 -0.12 9.78 -26.46
C ALA A 338 -0.96 8.88 -25.52
N GLY A 339 -0.83 9.09 -24.20
CA GLY A 339 -1.63 8.39 -23.19
C GLY A 339 -2.99 9.02 -22.92
N GLU A 340 -3.33 10.14 -23.55
CA GLU A 340 -4.64 10.76 -23.42
C GLU A 340 -5.72 9.89 -24.09
N ASP A 341 -6.61 9.33 -23.27
CA ASP A 341 -7.78 8.59 -23.71
C ASP A 341 -9.10 9.17 -23.16
N TRP A 342 -10.22 8.54 -23.50
CA TRP A 342 -11.57 8.91 -23.05
C TRP A 342 -11.79 8.77 -21.52
N GLN A 343 -10.88 8.08 -20.81
CA GLN A 343 -10.89 7.93 -19.35
C GLN A 343 -9.95 8.92 -18.66
N THR A 344 -9.25 9.76 -19.41
CA THR A 344 -8.36 10.78 -18.86
C THR A 344 -9.08 11.70 -17.88
N GLY A 345 -8.63 11.69 -16.63
CA GLY A 345 -9.22 12.48 -15.55
C GLY A 345 -10.49 11.86 -14.98
N LEU A 346 -10.70 10.56 -15.18
CA LEU A 346 -11.76 9.75 -14.61
C LEU A 346 -11.16 8.52 -13.93
N ILE A 347 -11.85 7.99 -12.92
CA ILE A 347 -11.53 6.66 -12.37
C ILE A 347 -11.77 5.62 -13.46
N ARG A 348 -10.82 4.71 -13.66
CA ARG A 348 -10.86 3.74 -14.75
C ARG A 348 -12.11 2.85 -14.70
N LYS A 349 -12.66 2.57 -15.87
CA LYS A 349 -13.73 1.60 -16.13
C LYS A 349 -13.20 0.32 -16.76
N THR A 350 -11.92 0.29 -17.12
CA THR A 350 -11.23 -0.88 -17.67
C THR A 350 -10.39 -1.59 -16.61
N GLN A 351 -10.23 -2.90 -16.76
CA GLN A 351 -9.27 -3.66 -15.96
C GLN A 351 -7.86 -3.34 -16.46
N VAL A 352 -6.96 -3.06 -15.53
CA VAL A 352 -5.52 -2.89 -15.80
C VAL A 352 -4.72 -3.90 -14.99
N PHE A 353 -3.44 -4.00 -15.29
CA PHE A 353 -2.50 -4.86 -14.57
C PHE A 353 -1.09 -4.26 -14.65
N ILE A 354 -0.26 -4.58 -13.66
CA ILE A 354 1.16 -4.22 -13.64
C ILE A 354 1.92 -5.41 -14.23
N ALA A 355 2.53 -5.20 -15.39
CA ALA A 355 3.28 -6.24 -16.09
C ALA A 355 4.57 -6.63 -15.32
N SER A 356 4.93 -7.92 -15.35
CA SER A 356 6.23 -8.39 -14.83
C SER A 356 7.40 -8.05 -15.76
N ALA A 357 7.14 -7.98 -17.06
CA ALA A 357 8.06 -7.53 -18.10
C ALA A 357 7.29 -6.86 -19.24
N ARG A 358 7.94 -5.96 -19.99
CA ARG A 358 7.32 -5.25 -21.12
C ARG A 358 6.74 -6.25 -22.13
N GLY A 359 5.48 -6.05 -22.53
CA GLY A 359 4.76 -6.97 -23.44
C GLY A 359 4.11 -8.19 -22.77
N SER A 360 4.23 -8.33 -21.44
CA SER A 360 3.52 -9.38 -20.69
C SER A 360 2.02 -9.15 -20.71
N GLY A 361 1.24 -10.22 -20.89
CA GLY A 361 -0.21 -10.20 -20.70
C GLY A 361 -0.60 -10.40 -19.24
N ILE A 362 -1.91 -10.28 -18.96
CA ILE A 362 -2.44 -10.39 -17.58
C ILE A 362 -2.08 -11.71 -16.88
N ARG A 363 -1.89 -12.80 -17.61
CA ARG A 363 -1.52 -14.12 -17.05
C ARG A 363 -0.17 -14.11 -16.33
N SER A 364 0.74 -13.23 -16.74
CA SER A 364 2.06 -13.05 -16.13
C SER A 364 2.18 -11.70 -15.42
N ALA A 365 1.06 -11.06 -15.09
CA ALA A 365 1.07 -9.81 -14.35
C ALA A 365 1.78 -9.99 -12.98
N ALA A 366 2.61 -9.02 -12.62
CA ALA A 366 3.22 -8.96 -11.29
C ALA A 366 2.18 -8.59 -10.23
N TYR A 367 1.18 -7.80 -10.62
CA TYR A 367 0.08 -7.37 -9.77
C TYR A 367 -1.14 -7.01 -10.61
N VAL A 368 -2.34 -7.36 -10.12
CA VAL A 368 -3.61 -7.02 -10.77
C VAL A 368 -4.45 -6.23 -9.75
N PRO A 369 -4.65 -4.92 -9.94
CA PRO A 369 -5.42 -4.07 -9.02
C PRO A 369 -6.92 -4.39 -9.02
N PRO A 370 -7.71 -3.81 -8.09
CA PRO A 370 -9.14 -4.06 -7.95
C PRO A 370 -9.90 -3.98 -9.28
N PRO A 371 -10.93 -4.81 -9.50
CA PRO A 371 -11.76 -4.66 -10.68
C PRO A 371 -12.49 -3.31 -10.69
N PRO A 372 -12.71 -2.71 -11.88
CA PRO A 372 -13.53 -1.52 -11.98
C PRO A 372 -14.93 -1.81 -11.44
N GLY A 373 -15.58 -0.82 -10.84
CA GLY A 373 -16.87 -0.98 -10.18
C GLY A 373 -16.80 -0.72 -8.67
N ASP A 374 -17.56 -1.48 -7.91
CA ASP A 374 -17.78 -1.19 -6.49
C ASP A 374 -16.55 -1.45 -5.63
N ALA A 375 -15.73 -2.46 -5.94
CA ALA A 375 -14.47 -2.70 -5.23
C ALA A 375 -13.52 -1.52 -5.36
N LEU A 376 -13.31 -1.02 -6.59
CA LEU A 376 -12.47 0.15 -6.85
C LEU A 376 -13.01 1.43 -6.18
N ARG A 377 -14.31 1.70 -6.32
CA ARG A 377 -14.95 2.88 -5.73
C ARG A 377 -14.92 2.86 -4.19
N SER A 378 -15.20 1.71 -3.59
CA SER A 378 -15.17 1.54 -2.14
C SER A 378 -13.75 1.67 -1.61
N GLY A 379 -12.76 1.08 -2.29
CA GLY A 379 -11.35 1.23 -1.95
C GLY A 379 -10.92 2.70 -1.92
N LEU A 380 -11.28 3.48 -2.95
CA LEU A 380 -11.00 4.92 -2.99
C LEU A 380 -11.74 5.69 -1.91
N SER A 381 -13.00 5.35 -1.64
CA SER A 381 -13.78 6.00 -0.57
C SER A 381 -13.17 5.73 0.81
N HIS A 382 -12.74 4.50 1.09
CA HIS A 382 -12.06 4.14 2.33
C HIS A 382 -10.72 4.86 2.47
N TRP A 383 -9.92 4.89 1.39
CA TRP A 383 -8.66 5.64 1.36
C TRP A 383 -8.87 7.12 1.66
N GLU A 384 -9.83 7.77 0.98
CA GLU A 384 -10.14 9.18 1.16
C GLU A 384 -10.62 9.49 2.59
N LYS A 385 -11.51 8.67 3.15
CA LYS A 385 -11.95 8.80 4.54
C LYS A 385 -10.78 8.62 5.53
N TRP A 386 -9.88 7.68 5.25
CA TRP A 386 -8.78 7.36 6.15
C TRP A 386 -7.73 8.48 6.19
N ILE A 387 -7.35 9.05 5.05
CA ILE A 387 -6.36 10.15 5.03
C ILE A 387 -6.87 11.38 5.79
N HIS A 388 -8.18 11.63 5.81
CA HIS A 388 -8.82 12.73 6.54
C HIS A 388 -9.28 12.38 7.96
N SER A 389 -9.08 11.14 8.40
CA SER A 389 -9.52 10.71 9.72
C SER A 389 -8.63 11.25 10.85
N ASP A 390 -9.20 11.39 12.04
CA ASP A 390 -8.50 11.77 13.28
C ASP A 390 -7.72 10.62 13.94
N VAL A 391 -7.43 9.57 13.17
CA VAL A 391 -6.69 8.41 13.64
C VAL A 391 -5.33 8.83 14.23
N LYS A 392 -5.02 8.32 15.42
CA LYS A 392 -3.78 8.65 16.15
C LYS A 392 -2.58 7.85 15.62
N VAL A 393 -2.24 8.09 14.35
CA VAL A 393 -1.06 7.55 13.66
C VAL A 393 -0.10 8.70 13.36
N HIS A 394 1.19 8.48 13.55
CA HIS A 394 2.21 9.48 13.24
C HIS A 394 2.10 9.95 11.77
N PRO A 395 2.14 11.26 11.45
CA PRO A 395 1.92 11.76 10.09
C PRO A 395 2.75 11.07 9.01
N LEU A 396 4.05 10.85 9.23
CA LEU A 396 4.91 10.15 8.27
C LEU A 396 4.49 8.70 7.99
N VAL A 397 4.02 7.99 9.03
CA VAL A 397 3.47 6.62 8.89
C VAL A 397 2.17 6.69 8.10
N LYS A 398 1.34 7.71 8.37
CA LYS A 398 0.08 7.95 7.67
C LYS A 398 0.29 8.20 6.18
N ILE A 399 1.25 9.06 5.82
CA ILE A 399 1.62 9.36 4.42
C ILE A 399 2.15 8.11 3.72
N ALA A 400 3.07 7.38 4.34
CA ALA A 400 3.65 6.17 3.74
C ALA A 400 2.59 5.09 3.50
N ALA A 401 1.67 4.88 4.45
CA ALA A 401 0.58 3.92 4.30
C ALA A 401 -0.44 4.34 3.23
N ALA A 402 -0.82 5.63 3.21
CA ALA A 402 -1.70 6.19 2.20
C ALA A 402 -1.11 6.08 0.79
N HIS A 403 0.21 6.27 0.66
CA HIS A 403 0.91 6.10 -0.61
C HIS A 403 0.83 4.67 -1.13
N TYR A 404 1.17 3.67 -0.29
CA TYR A 404 1.01 2.26 -0.65
C TYR A 404 -0.42 1.94 -1.10
N GLN A 405 -1.42 2.35 -0.31
CA GLN A 405 -2.81 2.00 -0.58
C GLN A 405 -3.29 2.60 -1.91
N PHE A 406 -2.89 3.84 -2.22
CA PHE A 406 -3.23 4.50 -3.49
C PHE A 406 -2.65 3.74 -4.69
N GLU A 407 -1.38 3.33 -4.60
CA GLU A 407 -0.72 2.50 -5.63
C GLU A 407 -1.37 1.12 -5.79
N ALA A 408 -1.78 0.50 -4.67
CA ALA A 408 -2.45 -0.79 -4.66
C ALA A 408 -3.86 -0.73 -5.28
N ILE A 409 -4.60 0.35 -5.00
CA ILE A 409 -5.93 0.61 -5.60
C ILE A 409 -5.80 0.87 -7.10
N HIS A 410 -4.76 1.59 -7.51
CA HIS A 410 -4.42 1.87 -8.91
C HIS A 410 -5.62 2.45 -9.70
N PRO A 411 -6.12 3.65 -9.34
CA PRO A 411 -7.38 4.20 -9.84
C PRO A 411 -7.45 4.54 -11.32
N PHE A 412 -6.31 4.73 -11.97
CA PHE A 412 -6.21 5.21 -13.34
C PHE A 412 -5.64 4.16 -14.28
N THR A 413 -5.81 4.38 -15.58
CA THR A 413 -5.23 3.53 -16.62
C THR A 413 -3.71 3.61 -16.67
N ASP A 414 -3.16 4.79 -16.35
CA ASP A 414 -1.73 5.06 -16.22
C ASP A 414 -1.51 6.26 -15.27
N GLY A 415 -0.25 6.55 -14.91
CA GLY A 415 0.11 7.73 -14.11
C GLY A 415 -0.15 7.63 -12.61
N ASN A 416 -0.59 6.45 -12.13
CA ASN A 416 -0.85 6.18 -10.71
C ASN A 416 0.37 6.51 -9.84
N GLY A 417 1.56 6.01 -10.21
CA GLY A 417 2.82 6.29 -9.54
C GLY A 417 3.12 7.78 -9.38
N ARG A 418 2.96 8.53 -10.48
CA ARG A 418 3.23 9.98 -10.54
C ARG A 418 2.29 10.74 -9.62
N ILE A 419 1.00 10.42 -9.65
CA ILE A 419 -0.02 11.06 -8.80
C ILE A 419 0.17 10.67 -7.34
N GLY A 420 0.44 9.40 -7.04
CA GLY A 420 0.66 8.91 -5.69
C GLY A 420 1.84 9.59 -4.98
N ARG A 421 2.96 9.80 -5.70
CA ARG A 421 4.13 10.52 -5.18
C ARG A 421 3.85 12.01 -4.96
N LEU A 422 3.16 12.66 -5.91
CA LEU A 422 2.73 14.05 -5.76
C LEU A 422 1.80 14.23 -4.55
N ILE A 423 0.81 13.34 -4.38
CA ILE A 423 -0.09 13.33 -3.22
C ILE A 423 0.70 13.13 -1.91
N ALA A 424 1.72 12.28 -1.89
CA ALA A 424 2.56 12.09 -0.70
C ALA A 424 3.32 13.38 -0.31
N VAL A 425 3.87 14.11 -1.29
CA VAL A 425 4.54 15.40 -1.05
C VAL A 425 3.55 16.45 -0.56
N LEU A 426 2.35 16.52 -1.14
CA LEU A 426 1.31 17.46 -0.72
C LEU A 426 0.83 17.17 0.71
N GLN A 427 0.71 15.90 1.09
CA GLN A 427 0.39 15.55 2.48
C GLN A 427 1.47 16.01 3.46
N LEU A 428 2.76 16.02 3.10
CA LEU A 428 3.81 16.62 3.97
C LEU A 428 3.50 18.09 4.27
N VAL A 429 2.93 18.81 3.29
CA VAL A 429 2.52 20.21 3.45
C VAL A 429 1.25 20.32 4.28
N ASP A 430 0.25 19.47 4.03
CA ASP A 430 -1.02 19.49 4.75
C ASP A 430 -0.87 19.08 6.23
N TYR A 431 0.12 18.23 6.56
CA TYR A 431 0.51 17.92 7.94
C TYR A 431 1.51 18.92 8.55
N GLU A 432 1.81 20.02 7.86
CA GLU A 432 2.74 21.07 8.31
C GLU A 432 4.17 20.58 8.62
N LEU A 433 4.56 19.43 8.06
CA LEU A 433 5.94 18.93 8.14
C LEU A 433 6.88 19.74 7.25
N LEU A 434 6.34 20.35 6.19
CA LEU A 434 6.99 21.32 5.32
C LEU A 434 6.01 22.47 5.03
N SER A 435 6.51 23.70 4.91
CA SER A 435 5.69 24.85 4.48
C SER A 435 5.37 24.83 2.99
N HIS A 436 6.22 24.19 2.18
CA HIS A 436 6.15 24.15 0.72
C HIS A 436 6.59 22.77 0.18
N PRO A 437 6.22 22.39 -1.05
CA PRO A 437 6.66 21.15 -1.69
C PRO A 437 8.11 21.28 -2.21
N ILE A 438 9.05 21.36 -1.28
CA ILE A 438 10.49 21.61 -1.53
C ILE A 438 11.35 20.35 -1.33
N ILE A 439 10.73 19.17 -1.48
CA ILE A 439 11.39 17.87 -1.41
C ILE A 439 11.09 17.04 -2.66
N ASN A 440 12.03 16.19 -3.05
CA ASN A 440 11.90 15.25 -4.16
C ASN A 440 11.83 13.83 -3.60
N LEU A 441 10.80 13.03 -3.88
CA LEU A 441 10.75 11.63 -3.44
C LEU A 441 11.36 10.70 -4.49
N SER A 442 11.06 10.98 -5.76
CA SER A 442 11.42 10.11 -6.87
C SER A 442 12.90 9.78 -7.00
N PRO A 443 13.89 10.68 -6.80
CA PRO A 443 15.30 10.34 -7.01
C PRO A 443 15.79 9.17 -6.13
N TYR A 444 15.29 9.06 -4.89
CA TYR A 444 15.64 7.94 -4.01
C TYR A 444 14.99 6.62 -4.46
N PHE A 445 13.72 6.69 -4.91
CA PHE A 445 12.97 5.51 -5.37
C PHE A 445 13.43 5.03 -6.74
N GLU A 446 13.82 5.92 -7.64
CA GLU A 446 14.28 5.62 -9.00
C GLU A 446 15.49 4.68 -8.97
N THR A 447 16.51 5.06 -8.21
CA THR A 447 17.74 4.26 -8.02
C THR A 447 17.50 2.95 -7.26
N ARG A 448 16.30 2.73 -6.71
CA ARG A 448 15.90 1.57 -5.90
C ARG A 448 14.54 1.02 -6.33
N SER A 449 14.20 1.12 -7.61
CA SER A 449 12.84 0.87 -8.10
C SER A 449 12.38 -0.58 -7.86
N ASP A 450 13.29 -1.56 -7.96
CA ASP A 450 13.01 -2.97 -7.68
C ASP A 450 12.72 -3.20 -6.19
N GLN A 451 13.50 -2.57 -5.30
CA GLN A 451 13.26 -2.64 -3.85
C GLN A 451 11.92 -2.00 -3.50
N TYR A 452 11.62 -0.81 -4.06
CA TYR A 452 10.37 -0.10 -3.87
C TYR A 452 9.15 -0.96 -4.25
N ARG A 453 9.17 -1.57 -5.45
CA ARG A 453 8.10 -2.48 -5.92
C ARG A 453 7.99 -3.74 -5.05
N THR A 454 9.12 -4.31 -4.66
CA THR A 454 9.18 -5.52 -3.81
C THR A 454 8.54 -5.27 -2.44
N LEU A 455 8.84 -4.13 -1.81
CA LEU A 455 8.30 -3.78 -0.50
C LEU A 455 6.78 -3.58 -0.53
N MET A 456 6.24 -2.89 -1.55
CA MET A 456 4.78 -2.79 -1.73
C MET A 456 4.12 -4.15 -2.01
N SER A 457 4.79 -5.02 -2.77
CA SER A 457 4.34 -6.40 -2.99
C SER A 457 4.32 -7.19 -1.68
N ASN A 458 5.32 -7.02 -0.81
CA ASN A 458 5.40 -7.68 0.48
C ASN A 458 4.31 -7.21 1.45
N ILE A 459 3.90 -5.94 1.39
CA ILE A 459 2.70 -5.48 2.12
C ILE A 459 1.50 -6.25 1.61
N SER A 460 1.22 -6.22 0.30
CA SER A 460 0.05 -6.88 -0.28
C SER A 460 0.00 -8.38 -0.03
N LYS A 461 1.15 -9.05 0.10
CA LYS A 461 1.23 -10.50 0.34
C LYS A 461 1.21 -10.90 1.81
N ARG A 462 1.73 -10.06 2.72
CA ARG A 462 2.08 -10.47 4.09
C ARG A 462 1.85 -9.39 5.16
N GLY A 463 1.37 -8.19 4.78
CA GLY A 463 1.24 -7.07 5.70
C GLY A 463 2.58 -6.59 6.28
N ASN A 464 3.69 -6.73 5.53
CA ASN A 464 5.02 -6.35 6.02
C ASN A 464 5.24 -4.82 5.99
N TRP A 465 4.54 -4.12 6.88
CA TRP A 465 4.56 -2.66 6.97
C TRP A 465 5.90 -2.09 7.46
N ASN A 466 6.63 -2.82 8.32
CA ASN A 466 7.85 -2.32 8.94
C ASN A 466 8.95 -2.00 7.92
N GLU A 467 9.26 -2.94 7.02
CA GLU A 467 10.27 -2.72 5.98
C GLU A 467 9.89 -1.57 5.04
N TRP A 468 8.60 -1.44 4.73
CA TRP A 468 8.09 -0.34 3.92
C TRP A 468 8.28 1.01 4.62
N PHE A 469 7.91 1.13 5.89
CA PHE A 469 8.07 2.37 6.63
C PHE A 469 9.53 2.76 6.81
N ILE A 470 10.42 1.78 7.07
CA ILE A 470 11.86 2.00 7.13
C ILE A 470 12.36 2.56 5.79
N PHE A 471 12.03 1.90 4.67
CA PHE A 471 12.45 2.34 3.34
C PHE A 471 11.93 3.74 3.00
N PHE A 472 10.63 3.98 3.19
CA PHE A 472 9.99 5.24 2.84
C PHE A 472 10.53 6.39 3.69
N CYS A 473 10.68 6.20 5.00
CA CYS A 473 11.20 7.23 5.91
C CYS A 473 12.70 7.48 5.69
N ASN A 474 13.50 6.44 5.42
CA ASN A 474 14.91 6.64 5.05
C ASN A 474 15.04 7.41 3.73
N GLY A 475 14.16 7.14 2.75
CA GLY A 475 14.09 7.91 1.51
C GLY A 475 13.77 9.38 1.77
N LEU A 476 12.77 9.67 2.60
CA LEU A 476 12.43 11.03 3.04
C LEU A 476 13.61 11.71 3.74
N ALA A 477 14.26 11.04 4.70
CA ALA A 477 15.39 11.58 5.45
C ALA A 477 16.56 11.94 4.51
N HIS A 478 16.89 11.04 3.58
CA HIS A 478 17.95 11.26 2.58
C HIS A 478 17.62 12.44 1.67
N GLN A 479 16.40 12.47 1.12
CA GLN A 479 15.99 13.52 0.20
C GLN A 479 15.84 14.89 0.89
N ALA A 480 15.44 14.92 2.16
CA ALA A 480 15.43 16.14 2.96
C ALA A 480 16.85 16.67 3.20
N LEU A 481 17.82 15.80 3.50
CA LEU A 481 19.22 16.18 3.66
C LEU A 481 19.84 16.72 2.36
N GLU A 482 19.57 16.06 1.23
CA GLU A 482 20.03 16.53 -0.07
C GLU A 482 19.38 17.87 -0.45
N ALA A 483 18.08 18.03 -0.19
CA ALA A 483 17.38 19.30 -0.40
C ALA A 483 17.95 20.41 0.48
N GLU A 484 18.22 20.14 1.76
CA GLU A 484 18.83 21.11 2.68
C GLU A 484 20.18 21.60 2.14
N SER A 485 21.02 20.66 1.68
CA SER A 485 22.33 20.97 1.10
C SER A 485 22.21 21.86 -0.13
N ARG A 486 21.25 21.57 -1.02
CA ARG A 486 20.96 22.40 -2.21
C ARG A 486 20.47 23.79 -1.83
N VAL A 487 19.57 23.92 -0.86
CA VAL A 487 19.05 25.21 -0.40
C VAL A 487 20.18 26.05 0.19
N ARG A 488 21.05 25.46 1.03
CA ARG A 488 22.22 26.15 1.58
C ARG A 488 23.17 26.63 0.49
N ALA A 489 23.45 25.80 -0.51
CA ALA A 489 24.28 26.18 -1.65
C ALA A 489 23.66 27.34 -2.46
N ALA A 490 22.34 27.30 -2.69
CA ALA A 490 21.62 28.38 -3.37
C ALA A 490 21.68 29.70 -2.59
N ILE A 491 21.56 29.65 -1.26
CA ILE A 491 21.72 30.83 -0.39
C ILE A 491 23.13 31.41 -0.48
N ILE A 492 24.17 30.55 -0.37
CA ILE A 492 25.57 30.99 -0.46
C ILE A 492 25.84 31.65 -1.81
N TRP A 493 25.36 31.04 -2.90
CA TRP A 493 25.49 31.59 -4.24
C TRP A 493 24.78 32.94 -4.39
N ARG A 494 23.52 33.03 -3.93
CA ARG A 494 22.72 34.26 -3.95
C ARG A 494 23.45 35.40 -3.25
N ASP A 495 23.90 35.15 -2.03
CA ASP A 495 24.51 36.17 -1.19
C ASP A 495 25.85 36.63 -1.78
N ALA A 496 26.64 35.72 -2.35
CA ALA A 496 27.86 36.06 -3.08
C ALA A 496 27.59 36.91 -4.34
N MET A 497 26.52 36.63 -5.09
CA MET A 497 26.15 37.41 -6.27
C MET A 497 25.62 38.79 -5.89
N LEU A 498 24.76 38.90 -4.87
CA LEU A 498 24.28 40.17 -4.36
C LEU A 498 25.43 41.04 -3.83
N GLU A 499 26.40 40.45 -3.15
CA GLU A 499 27.59 41.16 -2.69
C GLU A 499 28.47 41.65 -3.86
N ARG A 500 28.61 40.84 -4.92
CA ARG A 500 29.29 41.26 -6.15
C ARG A 500 28.60 42.44 -6.82
N LEU A 501 27.26 42.43 -6.91
CA LEU A 501 26.48 43.55 -7.46
C LEU A 501 26.66 44.83 -6.63
N ARG A 502 26.62 44.70 -5.28
CA ARG A 502 26.86 45.81 -4.35
C ARG A 502 28.24 46.43 -4.55
N LYS A 503 29.30 45.62 -4.64
CA LYS A 503 30.68 46.09 -4.88
C LYS A 503 30.81 46.90 -6.19
N HIS A 504 30.07 46.52 -7.22
CA HIS A 504 30.04 47.22 -8.52
C HIS A 504 28.98 48.33 -8.58
N ARG A 505 28.31 48.65 -7.46
CA ARG A 505 27.24 49.65 -7.36
C ARG A 505 26.06 49.42 -8.32
N VAL A 506 25.84 48.17 -8.74
CA VAL A 506 24.72 47.78 -9.60
C VAL A 506 23.45 47.69 -8.76
N LYS A 507 22.36 48.32 -9.22
CA LYS A 507 21.06 48.40 -8.54
C LYS A 507 19.91 48.04 -9.50
N GLY A 508 18.70 47.95 -8.98
CA GLY A 508 17.48 47.73 -9.77
C GLY A 508 17.40 46.29 -10.29
N VAL A 509 16.94 46.14 -11.54
CA VAL A 509 16.58 44.86 -12.18
C VAL A 509 17.64 43.75 -12.01
N ALA A 510 18.93 44.09 -11.99
CA ALA A 510 20.00 43.09 -11.82
C ALA A 510 19.91 42.32 -10.49
N ILE A 511 19.42 42.95 -9.41
CA ILE A 511 19.18 42.30 -8.11
C ILE A 511 18.04 41.28 -8.23
N ASP A 512 16.96 41.66 -8.91
CA ASP A 512 15.81 40.80 -9.13
C ASP A 512 16.16 39.62 -10.04
N VAL A 513 17.01 39.84 -11.06
CA VAL A 513 17.54 38.78 -11.92
C VAL A 513 18.32 37.74 -11.11
N VAL A 514 19.19 38.15 -10.19
CA VAL A 514 19.94 37.21 -9.33
C VAL A 514 18.98 36.32 -8.52
N GLN A 515 17.90 36.87 -8.00
CA GLN A 515 16.90 36.09 -7.26
C GLN A 515 16.11 35.15 -8.18
N ARG A 516 15.68 35.64 -9.35
CA ARG A 516 14.98 34.84 -10.37
C ARG A 516 15.83 33.70 -10.92
N LEU A 517 17.14 33.85 -11.00
CA LEU A 517 18.05 32.79 -11.49
C LEU A 517 18.05 31.54 -10.60
N ILE A 518 17.64 31.63 -9.33
CA ILE A 518 17.46 30.46 -8.45
C ILE A 518 16.18 29.72 -8.83
N GLU A 519 15.11 30.47 -9.14
CA GLU A 519 13.83 29.92 -9.58
C GLU A 519 13.91 29.34 -11.00
N TYR A 520 14.65 30.03 -11.86
CA TYR A 520 14.74 29.76 -13.27
C TYR A 520 16.17 30.07 -13.79
N PRO A 521 17.02 29.06 -13.98
CA PRO A 521 18.44 29.27 -14.30
C PRO A 521 18.68 29.77 -15.74
N THR A 522 17.64 29.85 -16.56
CA THR A 522 17.68 30.35 -17.94
C THR A 522 16.67 31.48 -18.15
N VAL A 523 17.13 32.65 -18.58
CA VAL A 523 16.28 33.84 -18.67
C VAL A 523 16.38 34.46 -20.06
N SER A 524 15.29 35.03 -20.53
CA SER A 524 15.19 35.81 -21.77
C SER A 524 14.95 37.28 -21.44
N VAL A 525 15.21 38.19 -22.38
CA VAL A 525 14.90 39.62 -22.20
C VAL A 525 13.40 39.81 -21.89
N GLN A 526 12.52 39.04 -22.54
CA GLN A 526 11.07 39.07 -22.31
C GLN A 526 10.62 38.53 -20.96
N THR A 527 11.39 37.63 -20.32
CA THR A 527 11.05 37.09 -18.98
C THR A 527 11.64 37.93 -17.84
N ILE A 528 12.58 38.82 -18.17
CA ILE A 528 13.16 39.79 -17.23
C ILE A 528 12.42 41.13 -17.28
N ALA A 529 12.10 41.62 -18.48
CA ALA A 529 11.31 42.83 -18.74
C ALA A 529 9.86 42.67 -18.25
#